data_AF-A0A7K2PFC5-F1
#
_entry.id   AF-A0A7K2PFC5-F1
#
_cell.length_a   1.000
_cell.length_b   1.000
_cell.length_c   1.000
_cell.angle_alpha   90.00
_cell.angle_beta   90.00
_cell.angle_gamma   90.00
#
_symmetry.space_group_name_H-M   'P 1'
#
loop_
_entity.id
_entity.type
_entity.pdbx_description
1 polymer ?
#
loop_
_entity_poly.entity_id
_entity_poly.type
_entity_poly.pdbx_seq_one_letter_code
_entity_poly.pdbx_strand_id
1 'polypeptide(L)'
;GVEAIADLAAFAREHGLVFFDAPVLGTRQPAEAGQLLVLAAGPVEGRGAVSPVLDAVGARTVWTGEDGAEGSATRLKLVANSWVLAVTNAAGEALALAKALGVDPQGFFDAIDGGPLDMGYLRAKSGLILDDRLSPAQFAVSTAAKDARLIVEAGERGGVRLDVAAASAERFERAAAQGHGDEDMAAAYFASFDEKA
;
A
#
# COMPACT_ATOMS: atom_id res chain seq x y z
N GLY A 1 7.30 7.35 8.74
CA GLY A 1 7.88 6.05 9.15
C GLY A 1 7.57 5.81 10.61
N VAL A 2 7.72 4.58 11.08
CA VAL A 2 7.45 4.22 12.49
C VAL A 2 8.31 5.05 13.45
N GLU A 3 9.52 5.38 13.01
CA GLU A 3 10.56 6.09 13.77
C GLU A 3 10.17 7.55 14.07
N ALA A 4 9.43 8.19 13.15
CA ALA A 4 9.03 9.59 13.30
C ALA A 4 7.93 9.80 14.35
N ILE A 5 7.25 8.73 14.79
CA ILE A 5 6.15 8.84 15.75
C ILE A 5 6.63 9.39 17.09
N ALA A 6 7.79 8.94 17.58
CA ALA A 6 8.32 9.40 18.86
C ALA A 6 8.63 10.91 18.84
N ASP A 7 9.25 11.38 17.74
CA ASP A 7 9.60 12.78 17.55
C ASP A 7 8.35 13.67 17.41
N LEU A 8 7.36 13.23 16.62
CA LEU A 8 6.10 13.96 16.45
C LEU A 8 5.29 14.03 17.75
N ALA A 9 5.26 12.94 18.52
CA ALA A 9 4.60 12.92 19.83
C ALA A 9 5.34 13.80 20.84
N ALA A 10 6.67 13.85 20.81
CA ALA A 10 7.47 14.76 21.64
C ALA A 10 7.18 16.22 21.30
N PHE A 11 7.19 16.57 20.01
CA PHE A 11 6.84 17.91 19.53
C PHE A 11 5.43 18.33 19.99
N ALA A 12 4.44 17.44 19.86
CA ALA A 12 3.09 17.74 20.34
C ALA A 12 3.07 18.03 21.84
N ARG A 13 3.75 17.22 22.66
CA ARG A 13 3.86 17.44 24.11
C ARG A 13 4.53 18.76 24.47
N GLU A 14 5.63 19.11 23.80
CA GLU A 14 6.35 20.38 24.03
C GLU A 14 5.47 21.60 23.77
N HIS A 15 4.50 21.47 22.88
CA HIS A 15 3.54 22.52 22.53
C HIS A 15 2.18 22.39 23.24
N GLY A 16 2.03 21.46 24.18
CA GLY A 16 0.77 21.24 24.91
C GLY A 16 -0.38 20.73 24.02
N LEU A 17 -0.05 20.05 22.92
CA LEU A 17 -1.00 19.49 21.96
C LEU A 17 -1.26 18.01 22.25
N VAL A 18 -2.47 17.56 21.92
CA VAL A 18 -2.82 16.13 21.92
C VAL A 18 -2.40 15.51 20.60
N PHE A 19 -1.65 14.41 20.68
CA PHE A 19 -1.17 13.69 19.50
C PHE A 19 -2.04 12.48 19.17
N PHE A 20 -2.42 12.36 17.90
CA PHE A 20 -3.08 11.19 17.32
C PHE A 20 -2.24 10.66 16.15
N ASP A 21 -1.91 9.37 16.17
CA ASP A 21 -1.32 8.65 15.03
C ASP A 21 -2.46 8.15 14.15
N ALA A 22 -2.66 8.75 12.96
CA ALA A 22 -3.84 8.52 12.13
C ALA A 22 -3.56 8.27 10.63
N PRO A 23 -2.72 7.28 10.25
CA PRO A 23 -2.48 6.96 8.85
C PRO A 23 -3.72 6.37 8.16
N VAL A 24 -3.76 6.49 6.83
CA VAL A 24 -4.93 6.08 6.01
C VAL A 24 -4.58 4.99 4.99
N LEU A 25 -5.56 4.14 4.67
CA LEU A 25 -5.52 3.12 3.63
C LEU A 25 -6.52 3.47 2.51
N GLY A 26 -6.00 3.54 1.28
CA GLY A 26 -6.73 3.85 0.06
C GLY A 26 -5.92 4.77 -0.85
N THR A 27 -6.33 4.88 -2.10
CA THR A 27 -5.68 5.74 -3.11
C THR A 27 -6.39 7.08 -3.23
N ARG A 28 -5.97 7.91 -4.19
CA ARG A 28 -6.51 9.25 -4.43
C ARG A 28 -8.04 9.28 -4.60
N GLN A 29 -8.60 8.43 -5.45
CA GLN A 29 -10.04 8.44 -5.73
C GLN A 29 -10.89 8.13 -4.48
N PRO A 30 -10.61 7.06 -3.69
CA PRO A 30 -11.24 6.86 -2.39
C PRO A 30 -11.06 8.03 -1.42
N ALA A 31 -9.92 8.71 -1.43
CA ALA A 31 -9.71 9.89 -0.59
C ALA A 31 -10.65 11.05 -0.95
N GLU A 32 -10.75 11.37 -2.24
CA GLU A 32 -11.65 12.42 -2.75
C GLU A 32 -13.14 12.09 -2.48
N ALA A 33 -13.47 10.80 -2.39
CA ALA A 33 -14.82 10.32 -2.12
C ALA A 33 -15.15 10.12 -0.62
N GLY A 34 -14.21 10.39 0.29
CA GLY A 34 -14.40 10.14 1.73
C GLY A 34 -14.51 8.64 2.08
N GLN A 35 -13.84 7.78 1.33
CA GLN A 35 -13.96 6.32 1.40
C GLN A 35 -12.72 5.62 1.94
N LEU A 36 -11.78 6.34 2.55
CA LEU A 36 -10.58 5.74 3.12
C LEU A 36 -10.91 4.87 4.35
N LEU A 37 -10.01 3.93 4.64
CA LEU A 37 -9.90 3.34 5.96
C LEU A 37 -8.88 4.15 6.77
N VAL A 38 -9.34 4.80 7.83
CA VAL A 38 -8.45 5.48 8.79
C VAL A 38 -8.02 4.46 9.83
N LEU A 39 -6.72 4.31 10.05
CA LEU A 39 -6.17 3.61 11.22
C LEU A 39 -5.76 4.70 12.21
N ALA A 40 -6.24 4.65 13.44
CA ALA A 40 -6.00 5.70 14.43
C ALA A 40 -5.53 5.16 15.78
N ALA A 41 -4.68 5.89 16.47
CA ALA A 41 -4.31 5.67 17.87
C ALA A 41 -4.23 7.01 18.59
N GLY A 42 -4.72 7.05 19.83
CA GLY A 42 -4.74 8.26 20.65
C GLY A 42 -5.83 8.25 21.72
N PRO A 43 -5.81 9.25 22.63
CA PRO A 43 -6.56 9.23 23.88
C PRO A 43 -8.05 9.19 23.63
N VAL A 44 -8.76 8.37 24.42
CA VAL A 44 -10.20 8.12 24.27
C VAL A 44 -11.00 9.41 24.41
N GLU A 45 -10.59 10.29 25.32
CA GLU A 45 -11.24 11.56 25.64
C GLU A 45 -11.22 12.53 24.46
N GLY A 46 -10.19 12.45 23.60
CA GLY A 46 -10.04 13.31 22.42
C GLY A 46 -10.73 12.78 21.16
N ARG A 47 -11.18 11.51 21.16
CA ARG A 47 -11.72 10.87 19.94
C ARG A 47 -12.93 11.60 19.38
N GLY A 48 -13.86 12.02 20.24
CA GLY A 48 -15.05 12.75 19.80
C GLY A 48 -14.74 14.06 19.08
N ALA A 49 -13.64 14.73 19.43
CA ALA A 49 -13.21 15.98 18.79
C ALA A 49 -12.57 15.75 17.41
N VAL A 50 -11.85 14.63 17.22
CA VAL A 50 -11.16 14.32 15.96
C VAL A 50 -12.02 13.53 14.98
N SER A 51 -13.04 12.79 15.44
CA SER A 51 -13.89 11.96 14.57
C SER A 51 -14.45 12.70 13.35
N PRO A 52 -14.99 13.94 13.45
CA PRO A 52 -15.50 14.63 12.26
C PRO A 52 -14.44 14.89 11.18
N VAL A 53 -13.18 15.05 11.58
CA VAL A 53 -12.06 15.23 10.64
C VAL A 53 -11.69 13.90 9.97
N LEU A 54 -11.68 12.82 10.75
CA LEU A 54 -11.39 11.47 10.23
C LEU A 54 -12.52 11.00 9.29
N ASP A 55 -13.77 11.25 9.65
CA ASP A 55 -14.96 10.88 8.89
C ASP A 55 -15.12 11.68 7.58
N ALA A 56 -14.51 12.87 7.50
CA ALA A 56 -14.51 13.66 6.26
C ALA A 56 -13.71 13.00 5.13
N VAL A 57 -12.73 12.15 5.47
CA VAL A 57 -11.86 11.47 4.50
C VAL A 57 -12.05 9.95 4.47
N GLY A 58 -12.68 9.39 5.51
CA GLY A 58 -12.80 7.94 5.70
C GLY A 58 -14.22 7.44 5.80
N ALA A 59 -14.47 6.26 5.24
CA ALA A 59 -15.72 5.54 5.45
C ALA A 59 -15.77 4.84 6.81
N ARG A 60 -14.60 4.55 7.40
CA ARG A 60 -14.48 3.97 8.74
C ARG A 60 -13.14 4.28 9.39
N THR A 61 -13.15 4.40 10.72
CA THR A 61 -11.95 4.52 11.55
C THR A 61 -11.77 3.26 12.41
N VAL A 62 -10.58 2.68 12.37
CA VAL A 62 -10.16 1.57 13.24
C VAL A 62 -9.19 2.11 14.28
N TRP A 63 -9.63 2.09 15.54
CA TRP A 63 -8.81 2.48 16.68
C TRP A 63 -7.90 1.32 17.10
N THR A 64 -6.60 1.54 17.04
CA THR A 64 -5.53 0.55 17.27
C THR A 64 -4.83 0.72 18.61
N GLY A 65 -5.13 1.78 19.35
CA GLY A 65 -4.55 2.08 20.66
C GLY A 65 -5.09 3.37 21.27
N GLU A 66 -4.79 3.57 22.55
CA GLU A 66 -5.19 4.75 23.33
C GLU A 66 -4.07 5.79 23.44
N ASP A 67 -2.86 5.48 22.98
CA ASP A 67 -1.73 6.41 22.90
C ASP A 67 -1.20 6.48 21.46
N GLY A 68 -1.27 7.67 20.87
CA GLY A 68 -0.72 7.92 19.54
C GLY A 68 0.82 7.79 19.51
N ALA A 69 1.48 8.07 20.64
CA ALA A 69 2.94 7.98 20.76
C ALA A 69 3.45 6.54 20.69
N GLU A 70 2.60 5.54 20.97
CA GLU A 70 2.97 4.15 20.76
C GLU A 70 3.18 3.86 19.27
N GLY A 71 2.41 4.48 18.36
CA GLY A 71 2.56 4.28 16.91
C GLY A 71 1.96 2.97 16.39
N SER A 72 0.95 2.43 17.07
CA SER A 72 0.27 1.18 16.69
C SER A 72 -0.44 1.28 15.33
N ALA A 73 -1.03 2.43 15.00
CA ALA A 73 -1.72 2.64 13.74
C ALA A 73 -0.73 2.66 12.56
N THR A 74 0.40 3.38 12.70
CA THR A 74 1.48 3.40 11.71
C THR A 74 2.12 2.02 11.51
N ARG A 75 2.30 1.23 12.58
CA ARG A 75 2.78 -0.15 12.44
C ARG A 75 1.79 -1.04 11.69
N LEU A 76 0.49 -0.96 12.01
CA LEU A 76 -0.54 -1.72 11.30
C LEU A 76 -0.63 -1.30 9.82
N LYS A 77 -0.51 0.00 9.54
CA LYS A 77 -0.44 0.53 8.17
C LYS A 77 0.73 -0.08 7.40
N LEU A 78 1.90 -0.20 8.01
CA LEU A 78 3.09 -0.79 7.38
C LEU A 78 2.86 -2.26 7.01
N VAL A 79 2.25 -3.04 7.91
CA VAL A 79 1.84 -4.43 7.64
C VAL A 79 0.86 -4.49 6.47
N ALA A 80 -0.17 -3.64 6.46
CA ALA A 80 -1.15 -3.59 5.38
C ALA A 80 -0.53 -3.18 4.04
N ASN A 81 0.39 -2.21 4.02
CA ASN A 81 1.10 -1.81 2.81
C ASN A 81 1.99 -2.94 2.28
N SER A 82 2.66 -3.70 3.15
CA SER A 82 3.42 -4.89 2.74
C SER A 82 2.55 -5.89 1.97
N TRP A 83 1.34 -6.15 2.45
CA TRP A 83 0.36 -6.99 1.74
C TRP A 83 -0.04 -6.39 0.39
N VAL A 84 -0.32 -5.08 0.33
CA VAL A 84 -0.69 -4.38 -0.91
C VAL A 84 0.40 -4.50 -1.99
N LEU A 85 1.66 -4.31 -1.62
CA LEU A 85 2.79 -4.43 -2.54
C LEU A 85 2.96 -5.87 -3.04
N ALA A 86 2.85 -6.85 -2.14
CA ALA A 86 2.94 -8.26 -2.49
C ALA A 86 1.85 -8.68 -3.50
N VAL A 87 0.58 -8.33 -3.23
CA VAL A 87 -0.54 -8.66 -4.13
C VAL A 87 -0.40 -7.96 -5.48
N THR A 88 0.10 -6.72 -5.50
CA THR A 88 0.32 -6.00 -6.76
C THR A 88 1.36 -6.68 -7.64
N ASN A 89 2.50 -7.07 -7.06
CA ASN A 89 3.53 -7.81 -7.80
C ASN A 89 3.04 -9.19 -8.23
N ALA A 90 2.31 -9.91 -7.37
CA ALA A 90 1.70 -11.19 -7.73
C ALA A 90 0.72 -11.07 -8.91
N ALA A 91 -0.10 -10.01 -8.95
CA ALA A 91 -0.98 -9.72 -10.08
C ALA A 91 -0.20 -9.47 -11.37
N GLY A 92 0.85 -8.65 -11.32
CA GLY A 92 1.73 -8.39 -12.45
C GLY A 92 2.42 -9.66 -12.95
N GLU A 93 2.91 -10.52 -12.06
CA GLU A 93 3.55 -11.79 -12.42
C GLU A 93 2.58 -12.80 -13.02
N ALA A 94 1.37 -12.92 -12.48
CA ALA A 94 0.34 -13.78 -13.03
C ALA A 94 -0.02 -13.39 -14.48
N LEU A 95 -0.19 -12.08 -14.74
CA LEU A 95 -0.47 -11.58 -16.09
C LEU A 95 0.73 -11.76 -17.04
N ALA A 96 1.95 -11.52 -16.54
CA ALA A 96 3.15 -11.71 -17.35
C ALA A 96 3.36 -13.17 -17.74
N LEU A 97 3.13 -14.09 -16.79
CA LEU A 97 3.18 -15.53 -17.04
C LEU A 97 2.07 -15.97 -17.99
N ALA A 98 0.84 -15.46 -17.83
CA ALA A 98 -0.26 -15.74 -18.76
C ALA A 98 0.13 -15.35 -20.20
N LYS A 99 0.69 -14.15 -20.38
CA LYS A 99 1.23 -13.70 -21.69
C LYS A 99 2.32 -14.64 -22.22
N ALA A 100 3.29 -15.02 -21.38
CA ALA A 100 4.39 -15.89 -21.78
C ALA A 100 3.92 -17.31 -22.19
N LEU A 101 2.85 -17.80 -21.56
CA LEU A 101 2.27 -19.13 -21.84
C LEU A 101 1.17 -19.11 -22.91
N GLY A 102 0.81 -17.95 -23.46
CA GLY A 102 -0.29 -17.82 -24.42
C GLY A 102 -1.66 -18.09 -23.81
N VAL A 103 -1.82 -17.84 -22.51
CA VAL A 103 -3.08 -17.95 -21.78
C VAL A 103 -3.78 -16.59 -21.80
N ASP A 104 -5.06 -16.58 -22.21
CA ASP A 104 -5.92 -15.40 -22.05
C ASP A 104 -6.06 -15.09 -20.55
N PRO A 105 -5.66 -13.88 -20.08
CA PRO A 105 -5.84 -13.46 -18.70
C PRO A 105 -7.27 -13.63 -18.18
N GLN A 106 -8.28 -13.51 -19.04
CA GLN A 106 -9.67 -13.69 -18.63
C GLN A 106 -9.95 -15.10 -18.13
N GLY A 107 -9.33 -16.12 -18.74
CA GLY A 107 -9.47 -17.51 -18.28
C GLY A 107 -8.94 -17.73 -16.86
N PHE A 108 -7.90 -16.99 -16.44
CA PHE A 108 -7.43 -17.00 -15.06
C PHE A 108 -8.46 -16.37 -14.11
N PHE A 109 -9.01 -15.21 -14.49
CA PHE A 109 -10.02 -14.51 -13.69
C PHE A 109 -11.33 -15.29 -13.53
N ASP A 110 -11.76 -15.99 -14.58
CA ASP A 110 -12.93 -16.85 -14.55
C ASP A 110 -12.69 -18.08 -13.66
N ALA A 111 -11.47 -18.64 -13.68
CA ALA A 111 -11.13 -19.82 -12.88
C ALA A 111 -11.10 -19.55 -11.37
N ILE A 112 -10.80 -18.31 -10.94
CA ILE A 112 -10.77 -17.94 -9.52
C ILE A 112 -12.07 -17.31 -9.03
N ASP A 113 -13.02 -16.99 -9.93
CA ASP A 113 -14.21 -16.19 -9.65
C ASP A 113 -15.05 -16.73 -8.48
N GLY A 114 -15.38 -15.85 -7.53
CA GLY A 114 -16.11 -16.20 -6.31
C GLY A 114 -15.39 -17.13 -5.34
N GLY A 115 -14.15 -17.52 -5.65
CA GLY A 115 -13.30 -18.37 -4.83
C GLY A 115 -12.47 -17.59 -3.80
N PRO A 116 -11.71 -18.31 -2.94
CA PRO A 116 -10.90 -17.68 -1.89
C PRO A 116 -9.73 -16.84 -2.41
N LEU A 117 -9.36 -16.99 -3.68
CA LEU A 117 -8.32 -16.21 -4.35
C LEU A 117 -8.88 -15.02 -5.14
N ASP A 118 -10.20 -14.89 -5.22
CA ASP A 118 -10.84 -13.77 -5.88
C ASP A 118 -10.73 -12.50 -5.03
N MET A 119 -9.65 -11.76 -5.26
CA MET A 119 -9.41 -10.50 -4.59
C MET A 119 -9.79 -9.35 -5.52
N GLY A 120 -10.76 -8.54 -5.11
CA GLY A 120 -11.14 -7.32 -5.85
C GLY A 120 -9.96 -6.37 -6.10
N TYR A 121 -8.99 -6.32 -5.18
CA TYR A 121 -7.77 -5.53 -5.35
C TYR A 121 -6.88 -6.04 -6.48
N LEU A 122 -6.71 -7.37 -6.59
CA LEU A 122 -5.96 -8.00 -7.67
C LEU A 122 -6.64 -7.74 -9.01
N ARG A 123 -7.97 -7.90 -9.11
CA ARG A 123 -8.73 -7.57 -10.33
C ARG A 123 -8.55 -6.10 -10.73
N ALA A 124 -8.63 -5.19 -9.77
CA ALA A 124 -8.46 -3.76 -10.03
C ALA A 124 -7.06 -3.44 -10.59
N LYS A 125 -5.99 -4.00 -10.00
CA LYS A 125 -4.62 -3.77 -10.48
C LYS A 125 -4.35 -4.43 -11.82
N SER A 126 -4.88 -5.63 -12.04
CA SER A 126 -4.83 -6.29 -13.35
C SER A 126 -5.55 -5.51 -14.43
N GLY A 127 -6.72 -4.93 -14.12
CA GLY A 127 -7.46 -4.07 -15.06
C GLY A 127 -6.66 -2.86 -15.51
N LEU A 128 -5.88 -2.22 -14.61
CA LEU A 128 -5.01 -1.10 -15.02
C LEU A 128 -3.96 -1.52 -16.06
N ILE A 129 -3.43 -2.74 -15.96
CA ILE A 129 -2.44 -3.29 -16.90
C ILE A 129 -3.13 -3.63 -18.23
N LEU A 130 -4.26 -4.34 -18.18
CA LEU A 130 -4.97 -4.80 -19.38
C LEU A 130 -5.60 -3.66 -20.19
N ASP A 131 -6.04 -2.60 -19.52
CA ASP A 131 -6.65 -1.43 -20.14
C ASP A 131 -5.65 -0.32 -20.52
N ASP A 132 -4.33 -0.53 -20.28
CA ASP A 132 -3.27 0.47 -20.47
C ASP A 132 -3.54 1.81 -19.73
N ARG A 133 -4.00 1.69 -18.48
CA ARG A 133 -4.46 2.81 -17.63
C ARG A 133 -3.54 3.08 -16.45
N LEU A 134 -2.24 3.11 -16.72
CA LEU A 134 -1.21 3.27 -15.70
C LEU A 134 -0.94 4.74 -15.31
N SER A 135 -1.47 5.69 -16.09
CA SER A 135 -1.35 7.13 -15.85
C SER A 135 -2.72 7.83 -15.82
N PRO A 136 -2.95 8.81 -14.91
CA PRO A 136 -2.07 9.19 -13.80
C PRO A 136 -2.01 8.09 -12.73
N ALA A 137 -0.84 7.94 -12.09
CA ALA A 137 -0.66 6.93 -11.05
C ALA A 137 -1.60 7.15 -9.86
N GLN A 138 -2.27 6.09 -9.42
CA GLN A 138 -2.96 6.11 -8.13
C GLN A 138 -1.96 5.94 -6.98
N PHE A 139 -0.89 5.18 -7.23
CA PHE A 139 0.28 5.07 -6.37
C PHE A 139 1.51 4.75 -7.23
N ALA A 140 2.47 5.67 -7.31
CA ALA A 140 3.58 5.58 -8.28
C ALA A 140 4.57 4.45 -7.97
N VAL A 141 5.15 3.82 -8.99
CA VAL A 141 6.22 2.80 -8.85
C VAL A 141 7.38 3.30 -8.00
N SER A 142 7.84 4.53 -8.23
CA SER A 142 8.94 5.13 -7.45
C SER A 142 8.62 5.24 -5.95
N THR A 143 7.36 5.56 -5.64
CA THR A 143 6.87 5.60 -4.25
C THR A 143 6.76 4.18 -3.67
N ALA A 144 6.23 3.22 -4.44
CA ALA A 144 6.12 1.83 -4.04
C ALA A 144 7.49 1.18 -3.78
N ALA A 145 8.50 1.48 -4.60
CA ALA A 145 9.88 1.03 -4.40
C ALA A 145 10.45 1.53 -3.06
N LYS A 146 10.22 2.82 -2.75
CA LYS A 146 10.62 3.40 -1.46
C LYS A 146 9.91 2.73 -0.29
N ASP A 147 8.60 2.55 -0.38
CA ASP A 147 7.83 1.90 0.68
C ASP A 147 8.24 0.43 0.89
N ALA A 148 8.53 -0.31 -0.19
CA ALA A 148 9.03 -1.68 -0.12
C ALA A 148 10.34 -1.76 0.67
N ARG A 149 11.29 -0.84 0.42
CA ARG A 149 12.55 -0.77 1.18
C ARG A 149 12.30 -0.50 2.67
N LEU A 150 11.43 0.46 2.99
CA LEU A 150 11.07 0.76 4.38
C LEU A 150 10.43 -0.44 5.10
N ILE A 151 9.63 -1.25 4.38
CA ILE A 151 9.04 -2.49 4.90
C ILE A 151 10.13 -3.53 5.19
N VAL A 152 11.07 -3.73 4.27
CA VAL A 152 12.20 -4.66 4.45
C VAL A 152 13.03 -4.26 5.67
N GLU A 153 13.46 -3.01 5.74
CA GLU A 153 14.26 -2.50 6.86
C GLU A 153 13.51 -2.62 8.21
N ALA A 154 12.19 -2.39 8.23
CA ALA A 154 11.39 -2.58 9.43
C ALA A 154 11.32 -4.05 9.85
N GLY A 155 11.22 -4.98 8.90
CA GLY A 155 11.32 -6.41 9.16
C GLY A 155 12.66 -6.79 9.79
N GLU A 156 13.76 -6.32 9.21
CA GLU A 156 15.12 -6.57 9.70
C GLU A 156 15.31 -6.06 11.13
N ARG A 157 14.87 -4.83 11.42
CA ARG A 157 14.88 -4.27 12.79
C ARG A 157 14.02 -5.09 13.76
N GLY A 158 12.93 -5.67 13.28
CA GLY A 158 12.06 -6.57 14.03
C GLY A 158 12.57 -8.00 14.15
N GLY A 159 13.74 -8.33 13.57
CA GLY A 159 14.29 -9.68 13.56
C GLY A 159 13.53 -10.66 12.65
N VAL A 160 12.76 -10.15 11.69
CA VAL A 160 11.96 -10.95 10.74
C VAL A 160 12.44 -10.68 9.32
N ARG A 161 12.75 -11.75 8.58
CA ARG A 161 13.08 -11.67 7.17
C ARG A 161 11.80 -11.69 6.31
N LEU A 162 11.68 -10.73 5.39
CA LEU A 162 10.51 -10.59 4.50
C LEU A 162 10.90 -10.80 3.04
N ASP A 163 11.05 -12.06 2.62
CA ASP A 163 11.56 -12.40 1.28
C ASP A 163 10.70 -11.82 0.13
N VAL A 164 9.38 -11.84 0.28
CA VAL A 164 8.46 -11.26 -0.73
C VAL A 164 8.60 -9.75 -0.82
N ALA A 165 8.83 -9.06 0.29
CA ALA A 165 9.02 -7.61 0.30
C ALA A 165 10.36 -7.22 -0.33
N ALA A 166 11.42 -7.99 -0.08
CA ALA A 166 12.72 -7.79 -0.72
C ALA A 166 12.62 -7.97 -2.25
N ALA A 167 12.03 -9.07 -2.71
CA ALA A 167 11.79 -9.29 -4.14
C ALA A 167 10.89 -8.21 -4.76
N SER A 168 9.88 -7.73 -4.02
CA SER A 168 9.02 -6.64 -4.45
C SER A 168 9.79 -5.34 -4.65
N ALA A 169 10.72 -5.01 -3.74
CA ALA A 169 11.55 -3.80 -3.85
C ALA A 169 12.41 -3.84 -5.11
N GLU A 170 13.14 -4.94 -5.36
CA GLU A 170 13.96 -5.13 -6.55
C GLU A 170 13.13 -5.04 -7.84
N ARG A 171 11.93 -5.60 -7.83
CA ARG A 171 11.02 -5.58 -8.98
C ARG A 171 10.52 -4.16 -9.29
N PHE A 172 10.13 -3.38 -8.28
CA PHE A 172 9.75 -1.97 -8.49
C PHE A 172 10.92 -1.12 -8.96
N GLU A 173 12.13 -1.35 -8.44
CA GLU A 173 13.34 -0.66 -8.90
C GLU A 173 13.65 -0.95 -10.37
N ARG A 174 13.47 -2.21 -10.79
CA ARG A 174 13.61 -2.59 -12.21
C ARG A 174 12.58 -1.91 -13.10
N ALA A 175 11.30 -1.88 -12.70
CA ALA A 175 10.26 -1.16 -13.46
C ALA A 175 10.55 0.34 -13.55
N ALA A 176 11.03 0.96 -12.45
CA ALA A 176 11.42 2.37 -12.46
C ALA A 176 12.59 2.63 -13.42
N ALA A 177 13.60 1.74 -13.44
CA ALA A 177 14.74 1.85 -14.36
C ALA A 177 14.31 1.73 -15.84
N GLN A 178 13.26 0.97 -16.12
CA GLN A 178 12.65 0.85 -17.45
C GLN A 178 11.79 2.07 -17.87
N GLY A 179 11.70 3.11 -17.02
CA GLY A 179 10.97 4.35 -17.32
C GLY A 179 9.56 4.42 -16.74
N HIS A 180 9.10 3.41 -15.99
CA HIS A 180 7.75 3.36 -15.42
C HIS A 180 7.64 4.01 -14.03
N GLY A 181 8.63 4.83 -13.62
CA GLY A 181 8.74 5.36 -12.25
C GLY A 181 7.55 6.21 -11.79
N ASP A 182 6.92 6.94 -12.72
CA ASP A 182 5.79 7.85 -12.46
C ASP A 182 4.43 7.22 -12.75
N GLU A 183 4.41 5.97 -13.24
CA GLU A 183 3.19 5.20 -13.49
C GLU A 183 2.70 4.49 -12.23
N ASP A 184 1.44 4.05 -12.24
CA ASP A 184 0.89 3.24 -11.14
C ASP A 184 1.77 2.01 -10.88
N MET A 185 1.92 1.62 -9.62
CA MET A 185 2.73 0.46 -9.22
C MET A 185 2.34 -0.85 -9.91
N ALA A 186 1.14 -0.95 -10.51
CA ALA A 186 0.78 -2.04 -11.41
C ALA A 186 1.74 -2.18 -12.62
N ALA A 187 2.42 -1.10 -13.02
CA ALA A 187 3.47 -1.09 -14.04
C ALA A 187 4.69 -1.95 -13.65
N ALA A 188 4.80 -2.42 -12.41
CA ALA A 188 5.71 -3.50 -12.04
C ALA A 188 5.52 -4.77 -12.87
N TYR A 189 4.39 -4.92 -13.57
CA TYR A 189 4.21 -5.88 -14.65
C TYR A 189 5.35 -5.86 -15.68
N PHE A 190 5.79 -4.68 -16.14
CA PHE A 190 6.81 -4.55 -17.19
C PHE A 190 8.18 -5.06 -16.77
N ALA A 191 8.47 -5.06 -15.46
CA ALA A 191 9.69 -5.66 -14.91
C ALA A 191 9.78 -7.19 -15.12
N SER A 192 8.75 -7.87 -15.66
CA SER A 192 8.87 -9.27 -16.11
C SER A 192 9.56 -9.41 -17.48
N PHE A 193 9.74 -8.32 -18.21
CA PHE A 193 10.26 -8.34 -19.57
C PHE A 193 11.55 -7.52 -19.64
N ASP A 194 12.51 -7.96 -20.44
CA ASP A 194 13.68 -7.17 -20.77
C ASP A 194 13.26 -6.04 -21.74
N GLU A 195 13.95 -4.89 -21.71
CA GLU A 195 13.68 -3.69 -22.55
C GLU A 195 13.73 -3.94 -24.08
N LYS A 196 14.02 -5.17 -24.52
CA LYS A 196 14.30 -5.53 -25.92
C LYS A 196 13.50 -6.73 -26.46
N ALA A 197 12.34 -7.05 -25.89
CA ALA A 197 11.46 -8.08 -26.46
C ALA A 197 10.32 -7.47 -27.30
#